data_AF-A0A562KJ81-F1
#
_entry.id   AF-A0A562KJ81-F1
#
_cell.length_a   1.000
_cell.length_b   1.000
_cell.length_c   1.000
_cell.angle_alpha   90.00
_cell.angle_beta   90.00
_cell.angle_gamma   90.00
#
_symmetry.space_group_name_H-M   'P 1'
#
loop_
_entity.id
_entity.type
_entity.pdbx_description
1 polymer ?
#
loop_
_entity_poly.entity_id
_entity_poly.type
_entity_poly.pdbx_seq_one_letter_code
_entity_poly.pdbx_strand_id
1 'polypeptide(L)' 'MKVRVFIPDPATRGDYLGYDFDFETMPQAGQFLRLTDDENPGDYPIDKIGFIQDREAFIASVWLKSPASPRAGMVKLGGI' A
#
# COMPACT_ATOMS: atom_id res chain seq x y z
N MET A 1 4.67 -15.87 -6.21
CA MET A 1 3.99 -15.22 -7.35
C MET A 1 4.26 -13.74 -7.28
N LYS A 2 4.61 -13.12 -8.41
CA LYS A 2 4.85 -11.67 -8.45
C LYS A 2 3.53 -10.91 -8.46
N VAL A 3 3.43 -9.91 -7.58
CA VAL A 3 2.30 -8.98 -7.47
C VAL A 3 2.85 -7.57 -7.40
N ARG A 4 2.32 -6.66 -8.23
CA ARG A 4 2.61 -5.24 -8.11
C ARG A 4 1.70 -4.61 -7.06
N VAL A 5 2.29 -4.08 -6.00
CA VAL A 5 1.59 -3.38 -4.92
C VAL A 5 1.67 -1.88 -5.19
N PHE A 6 0.52 -1.24 -5.27
CA PHE A 6 0.37 0.20 -5.40
C PHE A 6 0.09 0.80 -4.02
N ILE A 7 1.10 1.49 -3.48
CA ILE A 7 1.08 2.16 -2.18
C ILE A 7 0.70 3.62 -2.41
N PRO A 8 -0.31 4.19 -1.72
CA PRO A 8 -0.68 5.59 -1.89
C PRO A 8 0.46 6.51 -1.45
N ASP A 9 0.83 7.45 -2.31
CA ASP A 9 1.91 8.41 -2.02
C ASP A 9 1.41 9.49 -1.03
N PRO A 10 2.01 9.65 0.16
CA PRO A 10 1.63 10.71 1.08
C PRO A 10 1.97 12.12 0.57
N ALA A 11 2.94 12.25 -0.34
CA ALA A 11 3.39 13.52 -0.88
C ALA A 11 2.48 14.06 -1.99
N THR A 12 1.81 13.17 -2.73
CA THR A 12 1.00 13.52 -3.90
C THR A 12 -0.42 12.98 -3.73
N ARG A 13 -1.38 13.90 -3.52
CA ARG A 13 -2.78 13.53 -3.29
C ARG A 13 -3.35 12.79 -4.49
N GLY A 14 -3.52 11.48 -4.34
CA GLY A 14 -4.22 10.61 -5.30
C GLY A 14 -3.31 9.75 -6.18
N ASP A 15 -1.99 9.93 -6.10
CA ASP A 15 -1.05 9.08 -6.84
C ASP A 15 -0.63 7.87 -6.00
N TYR A 16 -0.04 6.89 -6.69
CA TYR A 16 0.42 5.64 -6.12
C TYR A 16 1.86 5.35 -6.56
N LEU A 17 2.63 4.79 -5.65
CA LEU A 17 3.95 4.22 -5.89
C LEU A 17 3.80 2.71 -6.10
N GLY A 18 4.28 2.21 -7.25
CA GLY A 18 4.15 0.81 -7.63
C GLY A 18 5.45 0.02 -7.39
N TYR A 19 5.36 -1.07 -6.63
CA TYR A 19 6.50 -1.94 -6.32
C TYR A 19 6.15 -3.42 -6.52
N ASP A 20 7.09 -4.22 -7.03
CA ASP A 20 6.89 -5.64 -7.26
C ASP A 20 7.34 -6.47 -6.06
N PHE A 21 6.46 -7.32 -5.55
CA PHE A 21 6.73 -8.22 -4.44
C PHE A 21 6.39 -9.67 -4.80
N ASP A 22 7.03 -10.61 -4.12
CA ASP A 22 6.73 -12.03 -4.22
C ASP A 22 5.85 -12.49 -3.06
N PHE A 23 4.70 -13.08 -3.38
CA PHE A 23 3.77 -13.68 -2.42
C PHE A 23 3.62 -15.18 -2.63
N GLU A 24 3.38 -15.95 -1.58
CA GLU A 24 3.04 -17.37 -1.73
C GLU A 24 1.69 -17.55 -2.42
N THR A 25 0.72 -16.69 -2.08
CA THR A 25 -0.64 -16.68 -2.63
C THR A 25 -1.12 -15.27 -2.93
N MET A 26 -2.09 -15.13 -3.84
CA MET A 26 -2.65 -13.83 -4.19
C MET A 26 -3.31 -13.16 -2.97
N PRO A 27 -2.90 -11.93 -2.59
CA PRO A 27 -3.59 -11.17 -1.56
C PRO A 27 -5.07 -10.94 -1.91
N GLN A 28 -5.93 -10.88 -0.90
CA GLN A 28 -7.38 -10.85 -1.04
C GLN A 28 -7.98 -9.54 -0.52
N ALA A 29 -9.11 -9.11 -1.10
CA ALA A 29 -9.81 -7.93 -0.65
C ALA A 29 -10.26 -8.10 0.80
N GLY A 30 -10.14 -7.04 1.60
CA GLY A 30 -10.42 -7.08 3.04
C GLY A 30 -9.26 -7.58 3.92
N GLN A 31 -8.15 -8.02 3.33
CA GLN A 31 -6.90 -8.24 4.08
C GLN A 31 -6.13 -6.93 4.25
N PHE A 32 -5.13 -6.96 5.13
CA PHE A 32 -4.16 -5.90 5.33
C PHE A 32 -2.78 -6.38 4.85
N LEU A 33 -2.03 -5.51 4.19
CA LEU A 33 -0.61 -5.68 3.97
C LEU A 33 0.16 -4.87 5.00
N ARG A 34 1.08 -5.53 5.71
CA ARG A 34 2.02 -4.86 6.60
C ARG A 34 3.29 -4.53 5.82
N LEU A 35 3.56 -3.24 5.68
CA LEU A 35 4.81 -2.72 5.13
C LEU A 35 5.77 -2.43 6.28
N THR A 36 7.01 -2.89 6.14
CA THR A 36 8.06 -2.77 7.15
C THR A 36 9.26 -1.96 6.66
N ASP A 37 9.16 -1.37 5.47
CA ASP A 37 10.19 -0.46 4.96
C ASP A 37 10.15 0.90 5.68
N ASP A 38 11.26 1.62 5.61
CA ASP A 38 11.43 2.91 6.29
C ASP A 38 10.61 4.03 5.65
N GLU A 39 10.22 3.89 4.37
CA GLU A 39 9.54 4.96 3.62
C GLU A 39 8.03 4.95 3.89
N ASN A 40 7.41 3.77 4.03
CA ASN A 40 5.97 3.59 4.15
C ASN A 40 5.56 2.54 5.19
N PRO A 41 6.03 2.62 6.46
CA PRO A 41 5.70 1.60 7.45
C PRO A 41 4.23 1.64 7.86
N GLY A 42 3.60 0.47 8.00
CA GLY A 42 2.25 0.38 8.58
C GLY A 42 1.39 -0.76 8.04
N ASP A 43 0.16 -0.83 8.55
CA ASP A 43 -0.88 -1.77 8.12
C ASP A 43 -1.83 -1.08 7.14
N TYR A 44 -1.78 -1.52 5.89
CA TYR A 44 -2.53 -0.94 4.78
C TYR A 44 -3.66 -1.89 4.37
N PRO A 45 -4.93 -1.47 4.45
CA PRO A 45 -6.01 -2.29 3.95
C PRO A 45 -5.96 -2.34 2.42
N ILE A 46 -6.20 -3.53 1.87
CA ILE A 46 -6.32 -3.72 0.42
C ILE A 46 -7.64 -3.10 -0.05
N ASP A 47 -7.55 -2.15 -0.97
CA ASP A 47 -8.69 -1.50 -1.61
C ASP A 47 -9.23 -2.34 -2.76
N LYS A 48 -8.33 -2.62 -3.71
CA LYS A 48 -8.67 -3.22 -5.00
C LYS A 48 -7.62 -4.24 -5.39
N ILE A 49 -8.08 -5.26 -6.10
CA ILE A 49 -7.24 -6.25 -6.77
C ILE A 49 -7.57 -6.22 -8.25
N GLY A 50 -6.58 -6.46 -9.10
CA GLY A 50 -6.77 -6.53 -10.53
C GLY A 50 -5.52 -6.97 -11.26
N PHE A 51 -5.47 -6.66 -12.55
CA PHE A 51 -4.32 -6.90 -13.40
C PHE A 51 -4.01 -5.62 -14.17
N ILE A 52 -2.72 -5.33 -14.30
CA ILE A 52 -2.24 -4.32 -15.25
C ILE A 52 -1.62 -5.03 -16.45
N GLN A 53 -1.83 -4.49 -17.64
CA GLN A 53 -1.11 -4.93 -18.82
C GLN A 53 0.19 -4.14 -18.91
N ASP A 54 1.32 -4.84 -18.80
CA ASP A 54 2.65 -4.29 -18.99
C ASP A 54 3.26 -4.95 -20.23
N ARG A 55 3.20 -4.21 -21.35
CA ARG A 55 3.56 -4.70 -22.69
C ARG A 55 2.74 -5.94 -23.07
N GLU A 56 3.40 -7.10 -23.12
CA GLU A 56 2.81 -8.39 -23.50
C GLU A 56 2.40 -9.24 -22.29
N ALA A 57 2.67 -8.78 -21.06
CA ALA A 57 2.38 -9.52 -19.84
C ALA A 57 1.23 -8.88 -19.03
N PHE A 58 0.40 -9.72 -18.42
CA PHE A 58 -0.55 -9.29 -17.38
C PHE A 58 0.07 -9.52 -16.00
N ILE A 59 0.20 -8.45 -15.22
CA ILE A 59 0.78 -8.48 -13.88
C ILE A 59 -0.35 -8.39 -12.87
N ALA A 60 -0.43 -9.37 -11.95
CA ALA A 60 -1.34 -9.31 -10.82
C ALA A 60 -1.02 -8.08 -9.96
N SER A 61 -2.03 -7.31 -9.59
CA SER A 61 -1.83 -6.03 -8.92
C SER A 61 -2.81 -5.81 -7.78
N VAL A 62 -2.34 -5.12 -6.74
CA VAL A 62 -3.14 -4.74 -5.58
C VAL A 62 -2.94 -3.26 -5.26
N TRP A 63 -4.02 -2.57 -4.94
CA TRP A 63 -4.03 -1.16 -4.53
C TRP A 63 -4.36 -1.10 -3.06
N LEU A 64 -3.57 -0.31 -2.33
CA LEU A 64 -3.72 -0.12 -0.89
C LEU A 64 -4.45 1.19 -0.61
N LYS A 65 -5.30 1.22 0.42
CA LYS A 65 -5.77 2.51 0.95
C LYS A 65 -4.70 3.07 1.87
N SER A 66 -4.73 4.39 2.08
CA SER A 66 -3.95 5.01 3.15
C SER A 66 -4.23 4.26 4.45
N PRO A 67 -3.19 3.99 5.26
CA PRO A 67 -3.37 3.29 6.51
C PRO A 67 -4.34 4.12 7.35
N ALA A 68 -5.19 3.46 8.13
CA ALA A 68 -5.98 4.18 9.12
C ALA A 68 -4.97 4.90 10.02
N SER A 69 -4.85 6.22 9.82
CA SER A 69 -3.85 7.03 10.51
C SER A 69 -3.88 6.67 12.00
N PRO A 70 -2.74 6.41 12.65
CA PRO A 70 -2.71 6.20 14.09
C PRO A 70 -3.03 7.54 14.76
N ARG A 71 -4.32 7.92 14.77
CA ARG A 71 -4.91 9.14 15.30
C ARG A 71 -4.28 10.45 14.80
N ALA A 72 -5.13 11.30 14.24
CA ALA A 72 -4.99 12.76 14.28
C ALA A 72 -5.05 13.29 15.74
N GLY A 73 -4.14 12.82 16.60
CA GLY A 73 -4.16 13.04 18.05
C GLY A 73 -2.78 13.11 18.68
N MET A 74 -1.69 13.11 17.91
CA MET A 74 -0.39 13.49 18.46
C MET A 74 -0.28 15.02 18.47
N VAL A 75 -1.04 15.63 19.39
CA VAL A 75 -0.74 16.98 19.87
C VAL A 75 0.61 16.87 20.56
N LYS A 76 1.65 17.43 19.95
CA LYS A 76 2.88 17.75 20.66
C LYS A 76 2.51 18.82 21.68
N LEU A 77 2.09 18.41 22.89
CA LEU A 77 2.00 19.32 24.02
C LEU A 77 3.40 19.87 24.23
N GLY A 78 3.51 21.20 24.18
CA GLY A 78 4.77 21.92 24.26
C GLY A 78 5.56 21.49 25.49
N GLY A 79 6.85 21.25 25.27
CA GLY A 79 7.86 21.33 26.34
C GLY A 79 8.25 22.79 26.49
N ILE A 80 8.06 23.29 27.71
CA ILE A 80 8.53 24.58 28.23
C ILE A 80 10.04 24.66 28.13
#